data_AF-A0A2N6U1P6-F1
#
_entry.id   AF-A0A2N6U1P6-F1
#
_cell.length_a   1.000
_cell.length_b   1.000
_cell.length_c   1.000
_cell.angle_alpha   90.00
_cell.angle_beta   90.00
_cell.angle_gamma   90.00
#
_symmetry.space_group_name_H-M   'P 1'
#
loop_
_entity.id
_entity.type
_entity.pdbx_description
1 polymer ?
#
loop_
_entity_poly.entity_id
_entity_poly.type
_entity_poly.pdbx_seq_one_letter_code
_entity_poly.pdbx_strand_id
1 'polypeptide(L)'
;MANPIVTIAVPIAGFIAARLGSQAASAGWGAVFGEEAPTPKKQKAAEKAAAQRRKELKKEGASKAEISAVRNPEDETPVWKIVLWTTISGLVLQGLRVAAQRGTKAGLERAMSRRPRSNRG
;
A
#
# COMPACT_ATOMS: atom_id res chain seq x y z
N MET A 1 -24.68 -7.80 -21.81
CA MET A 1 -24.28 -8.30 -20.47
C MET A 1 -22.76 -8.30 -20.40
N ALA A 2 -22.15 -7.72 -19.37
CA ALA A 2 -20.70 -7.73 -19.22
C ALA A 2 -20.20 -9.18 -19.13
N ASN A 3 -19.14 -9.52 -19.88
CA ASN A 3 -18.62 -10.88 -19.89
C ASN A 3 -18.14 -11.27 -18.47
N PRO A 4 -18.63 -12.38 -17.88
CA PRO A 4 -18.31 -12.75 -16.50
C PRO A 4 -16.80 -12.88 -16.23
N ILE A 5 -16.01 -13.22 -17.23
CA ILE A 5 -14.54 -13.31 -17.11
C ILE A 5 -13.93 -11.92 -16.91
N VAL A 6 -14.43 -10.88 -17.60
CA VAL A 6 -13.99 -9.49 -17.42
C VAL A 6 -14.35 -9.00 -16.02
N THR A 7 -15.54 -9.34 -15.54
CA THR A 7 -16.04 -8.92 -14.22
C THR A 7 -15.21 -9.50 -13.07
N ILE A 8 -14.57 -10.66 -13.26
CA ILE A 8 -13.68 -11.30 -12.27
C ILE A 8 -12.22 -10.86 -12.44
N ALA A 9 -11.73 -10.79 -13.68
CA ALA A 9 -10.32 -10.48 -13.97
C ALA A 9 -9.95 -9.03 -13.60
N VAL A 10 -10.85 -8.08 -13.83
CA VAL A 10 -10.62 -6.64 -13.58
C VAL A 10 -10.38 -6.33 -12.09
N PRO A 11 -11.18 -6.86 -11.14
CA PRO A 11 -10.88 -6.77 -9.71
C PRO A 11 -9.55 -7.40 -9.31
N ILE A 12 -9.23 -8.60 -9.82
CA ILE A 12 -7.98 -9.32 -9.49
C ILE A 12 -6.76 -8.52 -9.97
N ALA A 13 -6.80 -8.03 -11.21
CA ALA A 13 -5.74 -7.18 -11.76
C ALA A 13 -5.57 -5.89 -10.94
N GLY A 14 -6.68 -5.28 -10.50
CA GLY A 14 -6.66 -4.12 -9.60
C GLY A 14 -5.99 -4.41 -8.25
N PHE A 15 -6.24 -5.59 -7.66
CA PHE A 15 -5.62 -6.00 -6.40
C PHE A 15 -4.11 -6.24 -6.54
N ILE A 16 -3.71 -6.92 -7.61
CA ILE A 16 -2.29 -7.18 -7.90
C ILE A 16 -1.55 -5.85 -8.16
N ALA A 17 -2.13 -4.96 -8.97
CA ALA A 17 -1.57 -3.65 -9.26
C ALA A 17 -1.44 -2.79 -8.00
N ALA A 18 -2.41 -2.84 -7.09
CA ALA A 18 -2.33 -2.12 -5.83
C ALA A 18 -1.17 -2.63 -4.94
N ARG A 19 -0.93 -3.94 -4.92
CA ARG A 19 0.17 -4.53 -4.13
C ARG A 19 1.54 -4.17 -4.68
N LEU A 20 1.71 -4.27 -6.00
CA LEU A 20 2.96 -3.89 -6.68
C LEU A 20 3.20 -2.38 -6.60
N GLY A 21 2.15 -1.57 -6.80
CA GLY A 21 2.22 -0.12 -6.67
C GLY A 21 2.61 0.32 -5.26
N SER A 22 2.08 -0.32 -4.23
CA SER A 22 2.44 -0.02 -2.84
C SER A 22 3.91 -0.36 -2.54
N GLN A 23 4.43 -1.46 -3.07
CA GLN A 23 5.85 -1.80 -2.92
C GLN A 23 6.75 -0.83 -3.68
N ALA A 24 6.43 -0.52 -4.94
CA ALA A 24 7.19 0.41 -5.77
C ALA A 24 7.20 1.82 -5.17
N ALA A 25 6.05 2.31 -4.67
CA ALA A 25 5.97 3.58 -3.98
C ALA A 25 6.84 3.58 -2.72
N SER A 26 6.85 2.49 -1.94
CA SER A 26 7.61 2.42 -0.68
C SER A 26 9.11 2.40 -0.96
N ALA A 27 9.54 1.68 -2.00
CA ALA A 27 10.92 1.67 -2.46
C ALA A 27 11.36 3.03 -3.03
N GLY A 28 10.49 3.68 -3.81
CA GLY A 28 10.74 5.02 -4.33
C GLY A 28 10.86 6.07 -3.22
N TRP A 29 10.05 5.97 -2.17
CA TRP A 29 10.16 6.83 -1.00
C TRP A 29 11.51 6.64 -0.28
N GLY A 30 11.92 5.38 -0.07
CA GLY A 30 13.23 5.05 0.48
C GLY A 30 14.39 5.56 -0.35
N ALA A 31 14.28 5.53 -1.67
CA ALA A 31 15.30 6.07 -2.58
C ALA A 31 15.40 7.59 -2.55
N VAL A 32 14.26 8.30 -2.41
CA VAL A 32 14.23 9.78 -2.43
C VAL A 32 14.61 10.39 -1.09
N PHE A 33 14.12 9.81 0.01
CA PHE A 33 14.29 10.40 1.34
C PHE A 33 15.31 9.67 2.21
N GLY A 34 15.85 8.52 1.77
CA GLY A 34 16.71 7.67 2.61
C GLY A 34 16.01 7.08 3.84
N GLU A 35 14.70 7.34 3.97
CA GLU A 35 13.85 6.97 5.10
C GLU A 35 12.79 5.99 4.64
N GLU A 36 12.35 5.12 5.53
CA GLU A 36 11.27 4.19 5.23
C GLU A 36 9.92 4.93 5.10
N ALA A 37 9.07 4.50 4.18
CA ALA A 37 7.79 5.15 3.94
C ALA A 37 6.86 5.13 5.18
N PRO A 38 6.14 6.23 5.47
CA PRO A 38 5.22 6.33 6.61
C PRO A 38 3.96 5.50 6.33
N THR A 39 4.03 4.21 6.63
CA THR A 39 2.94 3.25 6.35
C THR A 39 2.16 2.91 7.61
N PRO A 40 0.83 2.64 7.52
CA PRO A 40 -0.02 2.32 8.68
C PRO A 40 0.48 1.14 9.52
N LYS A 41 1.16 0.18 8.88
CA LYS A 41 1.75 -0.97 9.56
C LYS A 41 2.91 -0.58 10.46
N LYS A 42 3.72 0.38 10.04
CA LYS A 42 4.87 0.88 10.81
C LYS A 42 4.44 1.76 11.97
N GLN A 43 3.44 2.61 11.77
CA GLN A 43 2.90 3.42 12.86
C GLN A 43 2.40 2.53 14.00
N LYS A 44 1.63 1.49 13.65
CA LYS A 44 1.15 0.49 14.63
C LYS A 44 2.27 -0.33 15.26
N ALA A 45 3.34 -0.64 14.53
CA ALA A 45 4.47 -1.40 15.08
C ALA A 45 5.31 -0.54 16.04
N ALA A 46 5.58 0.71 15.67
CA ALA A 46 6.27 1.69 16.49
C ALA A 46 5.49 2.02 17.77
N GLU A 47 4.17 2.22 17.66
CA GLU A 47 3.30 2.44 18.81
C GLU A 47 3.31 1.25 19.78
N LYS A 48 3.25 0.03 19.24
CA LYS A 48 3.36 -1.20 20.05
C LYS A 48 4.73 -1.33 20.72
N ALA A 49 5.82 -1.03 20.01
CA ALA A 49 7.17 -1.11 20.55
C ALA A 49 7.38 -0.07 21.67
N ALA A 50 6.91 1.16 21.49
CA ALA A 50 6.94 2.18 22.55
C ALA A 50 6.08 1.77 23.76
N ALA A 51 4.89 1.21 23.52
CA ALA A 51 4.04 0.70 24.60
C ALA A 51 4.69 -0.47 25.35
N GLN A 52 5.42 -1.35 24.67
CA GLN A 52 6.19 -2.43 25.30
C GLN A 52 7.33 -1.87 26.15
N ARG A 53 8.14 -0.94 25.62
CA ARG A 53 9.21 -0.28 26.37
C ARG A 53 8.70 0.46 27.60
N ARG A 54 7.56 1.17 27.50
CA ARG A 54 6.91 1.81 28.65
C ARG A 54 6.50 0.80 29.72
N LYS A 55 6.07 -0.40 29.32
CA LYS A 55 5.71 -1.48 30.26
C LYS A 55 6.94 -2.11 30.90
N GLU A 56 8.02 -2.28 30.16
CA GLU A 56 9.31 -2.80 30.66
C GLU A 56 9.91 -1.85 31.69
N LEU A 57 10.02 -0.56 31.36
CA LEU A 57 10.50 0.48 32.29
C LEU A 57 9.64 0.57 33.56
N LYS A 58 8.32 0.38 33.43
CA LYS A 58 7.43 0.31 34.59
C LYS A 58 7.73 -0.90 35.49
N LYS A 59 8.13 -2.04 34.92
CA LYS A 59 8.55 -3.23 35.68
C LYS A 59 9.92 -3.05 36.33
N GLU A 60 10.81 -2.30 35.68
CA GLU A 60 12.15 -1.97 36.17
C GLU A 60 12.14 -0.88 37.25
N GLY A 61 10.98 -0.30 37.57
CA GLY A 61 10.83 0.70 38.63
C GLY A 61 11.17 2.13 38.19
N ALA A 62 11.22 2.40 36.88
CA ALA A 62 11.47 3.73 36.34
C ALA A 62 10.40 4.74 36.79
N SER A 63 10.82 5.98 36.96
CA SER A 63 9.96 7.09 37.34
C SER A 63 8.92 7.39 36.25
N LYS A 64 7.78 8.00 36.63
CA LYS A 64 6.74 8.39 35.66
C LYS A 64 7.29 9.32 34.57
N ALA A 65 8.29 10.15 34.90
CA ALA A 65 8.94 11.06 33.95
C ALA A 65 9.73 10.30 32.87
N GLU A 66 10.47 9.25 33.25
CA GLU A 66 11.23 8.40 32.32
C GLU A 66 10.31 7.57 31.42
N ILE A 67 9.20 7.07 31.96
CA ILE A 67 8.19 6.35 31.17
C ILE A 67 7.52 7.29 30.16
N SER A 68 7.23 8.55 30.55
CA SER A 68 6.68 9.54 29.63
C SER A 68 7.67 10.04 28.58
N ALA A 69 8.97 9.96 28.86
CA ALA A 69 10.03 10.33 27.92
C ALA A 69 10.19 9.31 26.78
N VAL A 70 9.66 8.08 26.91
CA VAL A 70 9.55 7.13 25.80
C VAL A 70 8.51 7.66 24.80
N ARG A 71 8.98 8.48 23.87
CA ARG A 71 8.20 9.06 22.78
C ARG A 71 8.02 8.04 21.65
N ASN A 72 6.91 8.10 20.92
CA ASN A 72 6.79 7.31 19.70
C ASN A 72 7.74 7.89 18.66
N PRO A 73 8.60 7.09 18.01
CA PRO A 73 9.48 7.59 16.95
C PRO A 73 8.70 8.10 15.73
N GLU A 74 7.43 7.72 15.58
CA GLU A 74 6.55 8.26 14.55
C GLU A 74 6.01 9.67 14.87
N ASP A 75 6.00 10.10 16.13
CA ASP A 75 5.65 11.49 16.49
C ASP A 75 6.69 12.50 15.98
N GLU A 76 7.87 12.03 15.57
CA GLU A 76 8.94 12.83 14.97
C GLU A 76 8.84 12.89 13.45
N THR A 77 8.00 12.06 12.81
CA THR A 77 7.80 12.17 11.36
C THR A 77 7.05 13.46 11.03
N PRO A 78 7.63 14.35 10.18
CA PRO A 78 6.97 15.60 9.87
C PRO A 78 5.61 15.37 9.20
N VAL A 79 4.57 16.05 9.67
CA VAL A 79 3.19 15.90 9.16
C VAL A 79 3.11 16.08 7.64
N TRP A 80 3.92 17.00 7.07
CA TRP A 80 3.96 17.22 5.63
C TRP A 80 4.46 16.01 4.84
N LYS A 81 5.38 15.20 5.41
CA LYS A 81 5.86 13.95 4.78
C LYS A 81 4.72 12.92 4.71
N ILE A 82 3.89 12.85 5.75
CA ILE A 82 2.71 11.96 5.79
C ILE A 82 1.67 12.40 4.74
N VAL A 83 1.38 13.70 4.66
CA VAL A 83 0.45 14.26 3.67
C VAL A 83 0.96 14.06 2.24
N LEU A 84 2.26 14.26 2.02
CA LEU A 84 2.90 14.03 0.73
C LEU A 84 2.82 12.55 0.32
N TRP A 85 3.18 11.65 1.24
CA TRP A 85 3.14 10.21 1.00
C TRP A 85 1.73 9.71 0.68
N THR A 86 0.73 10.12 1.46
CA THR A 86 -0.66 9.72 1.25
C THR A 86 -1.21 10.23 -0.08
N THR A 87 -0.86 11.46 -0.47
CA THR A 87 -1.27 12.05 -1.75
C THR A 87 -0.62 11.35 -2.94
N ILE A 88 0.70 11.17 -2.91
CA ILE A 88 1.44 10.47 -3.97
C ILE A 88 0.98 9.03 -4.08
N SER A 89 0.86 8.31 -2.97
CA SER A 89 0.41 6.92 -2.95
C SER A 89 -1.01 6.79 -3.49
N GLY A 90 -1.91 7.71 -3.13
CA GLY A 90 -3.28 7.75 -3.66
C GLY A 90 -3.31 7.90 -5.17
N LEU A 91 -2.56 8.87 -5.72
CA LEU A 91 -2.48 9.11 -7.16
C LEU A 91 -1.84 7.93 -7.92
N VAL A 92 -0.74 7.37 -7.40
CA VAL A 92 -0.04 6.23 -8.01
C VAL A 92 -0.94 4.99 -8.03
N LEU A 93 -1.59 4.66 -6.91
CA LEU A 93 -2.48 3.51 -6.82
C LEU A 93 -3.73 3.68 -7.70
N GLN A 94 -4.29 4.89 -7.75
CA GLN A 94 -5.45 5.18 -8.59
C GLN A 94 -5.08 5.12 -10.07
N GLY A 95 -3.93 5.67 -10.47
CA GLY A 95 -3.39 5.57 -11.83
C GLY A 95 -3.15 4.13 -12.25
N LEU A 96 -2.45 3.34 -11.42
CA LEU A 96 -2.20 1.91 -11.66
C LEU A 96 -3.49 1.10 -11.76
N ARG A 97 -4.47 1.38 -10.88
CA ARG A 97 -5.77 0.69 -10.92
C ARG A 97 -6.51 1.02 -12.20
N VAL A 98 -6.61 2.29 -12.60
CA VAL A 98 -7.29 2.68 -13.84
C VAL A 98 -6.59 2.10 -15.06
N ALA A 99 -5.25 2.14 -15.10
CA ALA A 99 -4.47 1.56 -16.17
C ALA A 99 -4.66 0.03 -16.26
N ALA A 100 -4.61 -0.68 -15.13
CA ALA A 100 -4.85 -2.12 -15.07
C ALA A 100 -6.28 -2.46 -15.54
N GLN A 101 -7.30 -1.76 -15.05
CA GLN A 101 -8.68 -2.01 -15.45
C GLN A 101 -8.90 -1.76 -16.96
N ARG A 102 -8.33 -0.69 -17.51
CA ARG A 102 -8.40 -0.38 -18.95
C ARG A 102 -7.64 -1.41 -19.79
N GLY A 103 -6.44 -1.78 -19.37
CA GLY A 103 -5.61 -2.79 -20.04
C GLY A 103 -6.24 -4.18 -20.03
N THR A 104 -6.78 -4.62 -18.89
CA THR A 104 -7.48 -5.90 -18.76
C THR A 104 -8.74 -5.93 -19.61
N LYS A 105 -9.54 -4.85 -19.64
CA LYS A 105 -10.72 -4.76 -20.51
C LYS A 105 -10.35 -4.84 -21.99
N ALA A 106 -9.40 -4.03 -22.46
CA ALA A 106 -8.96 -4.02 -23.85
C ALA A 106 -8.33 -5.37 -24.26
N GLY A 107 -7.54 -5.98 -23.38
CA GLY A 107 -6.93 -7.29 -23.61
C GLY A 107 -7.97 -8.41 -23.71
N LEU A 108 -8.94 -8.44 -22.80
CA LEU A 108 -10.03 -9.42 -22.84
C LEU A 108 -10.94 -9.22 -24.05
N GLU A 109 -11.30 -7.99 -24.39
CA GLU A 109 -12.08 -7.69 -25.59
C GLU A 109 -11.34 -8.16 -26.85
N ARG A 110 -10.02 -7.96 -26.94
CA ARG A 110 -9.20 -8.46 -28.04
C ARG A 110 -9.11 -9.99 -28.06
N ALA A 111 -8.96 -10.64 -26.91
CA ALA A 111 -8.95 -12.11 -26.81
C ALA A 111 -10.31 -12.73 -27.16
N MET A 112 -11.41 -12.10 -26.78
CA MET A 112 -12.78 -12.55 -27.07
C MET A 112 -13.20 -12.24 -28.51
N SER A 113 -12.68 -11.16 -29.11
CA SER A 113 -12.90 -10.83 -30.53
C SER A 113 -12.22 -11.81 -31.49
N ARG A 114 -11.18 -12.54 -31.02
CA ARG A 114 -10.67 -13.72 -31.72
C ARG A 114 -11.71 -14.85 -31.59
N ARG A 115 -12.73 -14.80 -32.45
CA ARG A 115 -13.72 -15.88 -32.59
C ARG A 115 -12.99 -17.22 -32.71
N PRO A 116 -13.46 -18.30 -32.04
CA PRO A 116 -13.08 -19.64 -32.43
C PRO A 116 -13.40 -19.78 -33.93
N ARG A 117 -12.42 -20.20 -34.74
CA ARG A 117 -12.76 -20.69 -36.08
C ARG A 117 -13.77 -21.80 -35.87
N SER A 118 -15.00 -21.62 -36.36
CA SER A 118 -15.92 -22.72 -36.53
C SER A 118 -15.15 -23.79 -37.29
N ASN A 119 -14.95 -24.96 -36.66
CA ASN A 119 -14.36 -26.11 -37.31
C ASN A 119 -15.26 -26.41 -38.51
N ARG A 120 -14.82 -26.02 -39.71
CA ARG A 120 -15.35 -26.58 -40.95
C ARG A 120 -14.65 -27.93 -41.10
N GLY A 121 -15.31 -28.95 -40.58
CA GLY A 121 -14.90 -30.36 -40.62
C GLY A 121 -16.01 -31.17 -40.00
#